data_AF-A0A7S2H265-F1
#
_entry.id   AF-A0A7S2H265-F1
#
_cell.length_a   1.000
_cell.length_b   1.000
_cell.length_c   1.000
_cell.angle_alpha   90.00
_cell.angle_beta   90.00
_cell.angle_gamma   90.00
#
_symmetry.space_group_name_H-M   'P 1'
#
loop_
_entity.id
_entity.type
_entity.pdbx_description
1 polymer ?
#
loop_
_entity_poly.entity_id
_entity_poly.type
_entity_poly.pdbx_seq_one_letter_code
_entity_poly.pdbx_strand_id
1 'polypeptide(L)'
;KSSLVAALCQYMSDRKFFPDGILYLRMRNMRSLAEMITQLVDRMDYDTVTTKSALPPKDASVESRSEWVVQALSRRVTSKALVVLDHVELFLLKNDGMDLKSFMGQLLSRVGRLRVLVTSSKEAIAFAGSGSFSYPLGPLNLKETVRLFSRLSPQLLTAHDRKNLYKVLVKEDQAELNYCSRNLSLLTHELFQALGNGYPGRIVQAAYQLDHEAVERLKSLPLRKNDPIIEQYSVMASQKTTGPPQPQPQPNHRRSLVQTALQSNARRNTRPQQQQQTP
;
A
#
# COMPACT_ATOMS: atom_id res chain seq x y z
N LYS A 1 -6.39 -6.21 -1.66
CA LYS A 1 -5.87 -4.84 -1.82
C LYS A 1 -6.63 -4.10 -2.91
N SER A 2 -6.46 -4.44 -4.19
CA SER A 2 -7.17 -3.79 -5.29
C SER A 2 -8.69 -3.76 -5.12
N SER A 3 -9.31 -4.89 -4.74
CA SER A 3 -10.75 -4.95 -4.48
C SER A 3 -11.20 -4.02 -3.34
N LEU A 4 -10.42 -3.93 -2.26
CA LEU A 4 -10.69 -3.02 -1.15
C LEU A 4 -10.58 -1.57 -1.62
N VAL A 5 -9.52 -1.23 -2.36
CA VAL A 5 -9.32 0.14 -2.86
C VAL A 5 -10.39 0.53 -3.87
N ALA A 6 -10.81 -0.37 -4.76
CA ALA A 6 -11.92 -0.12 -5.67
C ALA A 6 -13.23 0.15 -4.91
N ALA A 7 -13.55 -0.68 -3.91
CA ALA A 7 -14.73 -0.48 -3.06
C ALA A 7 -14.66 0.84 -2.26
N LEU A 8 -13.48 1.19 -1.73
CA LEU A 8 -13.26 2.48 -1.07
C LEU A 8 -13.44 3.65 -2.03
N CYS A 9 -12.92 3.56 -3.26
CA CYS A 9 -13.10 4.60 -4.27
C CYS A 9 -14.58 4.80 -4.59
N GLN A 10 -15.34 3.72 -4.77
CA GLN A 10 -16.78 3.80 -4.97
C GLN A 10 -17.48 4.50 -3.79
N TYR A 11 -17.22 4.02 -2.57
CA TYR A 11 -17.78 4.62 -1.36
C TYR A 11 -17.44 6.11 -1.20
N MET A 12 -16.19 6.49 -1.48
CA MET A 12 -15.73 7.87 -1.40
C MET A 12 -16.32 8.76 -2.49
N SER A 13 -16.55 8.19 -3.69
CA SER A 13 -17.21 8.85 -4.82
C SER A 13 -18.68 9.11 -4.50
N ASP A 14 -19.42 8.09 -4.05
CA ASP A 14 -20.85 8.19 -3.72
C ASP A 14 -21.13 9.25 -2.65
N ARG A 15 -20.19 9.40 -1.70
CA ARG A 15 -20.26 10.40 -0.63
C ARG A 15 -19.55 11.72 -0.95
N LYS A 16 -19.02 11.88 -2.17
CA LYS A 16 -18.33 13.09 -2.64
C LYS A 16 -17.19 13.55 -1.73
N PHE A 17 -16.40 12.62 -1.17
CA PHE A 17 -15.22 12.95 -0.36
C PHE A 17 -14.13 13.67 -1.17
N PHE A 18 -14.11 13.45 -2.49
CA PHE A 18 -13.20 14.06 -3.46
C PHE A 18 -14.03 14.72 -4.57
N PRO A 19 -14.54 15.95 -4.34
CA PRO A 19 -15.44 16.61 -5.27
C PRO A 19 -14.82 16.88 -6.65
N ASP A 20 -13.49 16.99 -6.74
CA ASP A 20 -12.79 17.18 -8.02
C ASP A 20 -12.50 15.84 -8.74
N GLY A 21 -12.90 14.71 -8.15
CA GLY A 21 -12.84 13.38 -8.74
C GLY A 21 -11.78 12.44 -8.16
N ILE A 22 -11.85 11.20 -8.60
CA ILE A 22 -10.92 10.11 -8.26
C ILE A 22 -10.34 9.56 -9.56
N LEU A 23 -9.02 9.68 -9.74
CA LEU A 23 -8.29 9.12 -10.87
C LEU A 23 -7.69 7.77 -10.47
N TYR A 24 -8.25 6.69 -10.99
CA TYR A 24 -7.79 5.33 -10.69
C TYR A 24 -6.87 4.79 -11.79
N LEU A 25 -5.60 4.56 -11.46
CA LEU A 25 -4.61 3.95 -12.34
C LEU A 25 -4.25 2.54 -11.86
N ARG A 26 -4.40 1.57 -12.74
CA ARG A 26 -3.87 0.22 -12.53
C ARG A 26 -2.49 0.12 -13.21
N MET A 27 -1.45 -0.01 -12.40
CA MET A 27 -0.06 -0.08 -12.86
C MET A 27 0.31 -1.48 -13.38
N ARG A 28 -0.51 -2.49 -13.10
CA ARG A 28 -0.35 -3.85 -13.63
C ARG A 28 -0.47 -3.80 -15.16
N ASN A 29 0.66 -4.01 -15.84
CA ASN A 29 0.90 -3.95 -17.30
C ASN A 29 1.52 -2.65 -17.83
N MET A 30 1.70 -1.62 -17.00
CA MET A 30 2.47 -0.44 -17.41
C MET A 30 3.96 -0.77 -17.47
N ARG A 31 4.61 -0.36 -18.55
CA ARG A 31 6.01 -0.63 -18.83
C ARG A 31 6.91 0.53 -18.48
N SER A 32 6.42 1.75 -18.59
CA SER A 32 7.21 2.96 -18.40
C SER A 32 6.41 4.14 -17.83
N LEU A 33 7.13 5.16 -17.36
CA LEU A 33 6.52 6.39 -16.83
C LEU A 33 5.69 7.11 -17.92
N ALA A 34 6.17 7.06 -19.16
CA ALA A 34 5.48 7.60 -20.33
C ALA A 34 4.08 6.99 -20.52
N GLU A 35 3.95 5.67 -20.37
CA GLU A 35 2.65 4.98 -20.47
C GLU A 35 1.70 5.40 -19.35
N MET A 36 2.21 5.53 -18.11
CA MET A 36 1.42 6.00 -16.97
C MET A 36 0.91 7.43 -17.19
N ILE A 37 1.79 8.35 -17.61
CA ILE A 37 1.44 9.73 -17.91
C ILE A 37 0.43 9.79 -19.05
N THR A 38 0.59 8.93 -20.07
CA THR A 38 -0.38 8.83 -21.15
C THR A 38 -1.77 8.48 -20.63
N GLN A 39 -1.89 7.45 -19.79
CA GLN A 39 -3.17 7.11 -19.19
C GLN A 39 -3.73 8.19 -18.27
N LEU A 40 -2.87 8.98 -17.60
CA LEU A 40 -3.32 10.13 -16.82
C LEU A 40 -3.94 11.19 -17.71
N VAL A 41 -3.24 11.56 -18.80
CA VAL A 41 -3.74 12.53 -19.78
C VAL A 41 -5.07 12.06 -20.35
N ASP A 42 -5.16 10.80 -20.80
CA ASP A 42 -6.38 10.26 -21.41
C ASP A 42 -7.57 10.24 -20.43
N ARG A 43 -7.34 9.90 -19.15
CA ARG A 43 -8.39 9.95 -18.12
C ARG A 43 -8.78 11.36 -17.73
N MET A 44 -7.85 12.30 -17.80
CA MET A 44 -8.16 13.70 -17.55
C MET A 44 -8.99 14.28 -18.70
N ASP A 45 -8.68 13.91 -19.95
CA ASP A 45 -9.37 14.35 -21.16
C ASP A 45 -10.87 14.00 -21.16
N TYR A 46 -11.19 12.76 -20.76
CA TYR A 46 -12.57 12.27 -20.68
C TYR A 46 -13.46 13.11 -19.75
N ASP A 47 -12.88 13.71 -18.72
CA ASP A 47 -13.59 14.55 -17.75
C ASP A 47 -13.57 16.05 -18.13
N THR A 48 -12.74 16.47 -19.09
CA THR A 48 -12.44 17.89 -19.37
C THR A 48 -13.11 18.48 -20.60
N VAL A 49 -14.29 18.00 -21.00
CA VAL A 49 -15.14 18.67 -22.01
C VAL A 49 -15.38 20.17 -21.68
N THR A 50 -15.07 20.62 -20.46
CA THR A 50 -15.27 21.99 -19.96
C THR A 50 -14.02 22.87 -19.78
N THR A 51 -12.79 22.37 -19.90
CA THR A 51 -11.58 23.23 -19.71
C THR A 51 -10.75 23.36 -20.98
N LYS A 52 -10.63 24.60 -21.50
CA LYS A 52 -9.89 25.04 -22.70
C LYS A 52 -8.36 24.81 -22.67
N SER A 53 -7.86 23.80 -21.97
CA SER A 53 -6.44 23.44 -22.03
C SER A 53 -6.23 22.52 -23.23
N ALA A 54 -5.47 22.96 -24.24
CA ALA A 54 -5.05 22.07 -25.32
C ALA A 54 -4.32 20.86 -24.72
N LEU A 55 -4.65 19.67 -25.21
CA LEU A 55 -3.93 18.43 -24.88
C LEU A 55 -2.45 18.58 -25.26
N PRO A 56 -1.54 17.94 -24.52
CA PRO A 56 -0.14 17.94 -24.92
C PRO A 56 0.00 17.18 -26.25
N PRO A 57 0.92 17.59 -27.14
CA PRO A 57 1.20 16.84 -28.36
C PRO A 57 1.55 15.38 -28.05
N LYS A 58 1.09 14.43 -28.88
CA LYS A 58 1.32 12.99 -28.65
C LYS A 58 2.81 12.61 -28.73
N ASP A 59 3.58 13.39 -29.48
CA ASP A 59 5.01 13.33 -29.69
C ASP A 59 5.83 14.13 -28.66
N ALA A 60 5.17 14.80 -27.71
CA ALA A 60 5.86 15.54 -26.65
C ALA A 60 6.66 14.60 -25.74
N SER A 61 7.78 15.13 -25.23
CA SER A 61 8.64 14.40 -24.28
C SER A 61 7.90 14.02 -23.00
N VAL A 62 8.41 13.01 -22.28
CA VAL A 62 7.83 12.54 -21.02
C VAL A 62 7.78 13.65 -19.98
N GLU A 63 8.81 14.49 -19.93
CA GLU A 63 8.94 15.64 -19.04
C GLU A 63 7.90 16.71 -19.37
N SER A 64 7.72 17.02 -20.66
CA SER A 64 6.73 17.99 -21.13
C SER A 64 5.31 17.54 -20.78
N ARG A 65 5.01 16.25 -20.96
CA ARG A 65 3.71 15.67 -20.60
C ARG A 65 3.52 15.59 -19.08
N SER A 66 4.58 15.30 -18.32
CA SER A 66 4.57 15.34 -16.86
C SER A 66 4.21 16.73 -16.35
N GLU A 67 4.88 17.75 -16.86
CA GLU A 67 4.64 19.15 -16.51
C GLU A 67 3.21 19.57 -16.86
N TRP A 68 2.72 19.17 -18.04
CA TRP A 68 1.33 19.41 -18.43
C TRP A 68 0.34 18.78 -17.44
N VAL A 69 0.55 17.53 -17.03
CA VAL A 69 -0.32 16.85 -16.05
C VAL A 69 -0.33 17.60 -14.72
N VAL A 70 0.83 18.03 -14.23
CA VAL A 70 0.94 18.80 -12.99
C VAL A 70 0.19 20.12 -13.10
N GLN A 71 0.36 20.87 -14.20
CA GLN A 71 -0.33 22.14 -14.42
C GLN A 71 -1.84 21.97 -14.61
N ALA A 72 -2.26 20.93 -15.33
CA ALA A 72 -3.67 20.62 -15.55
C ALA A 72 -4.36 20.24 -14.24
N LEU A 73 -3.74 19.39 -13.41
CA LEU A 73 -4.25 19.06 -12.09
C LEU A 73 -4.22 20.25 -11.12
N SER A 74 -3.17 21.07 -11.15
CA SER A 74 -3.09 22.28 -10.32
C SER A 74 -4.23 23.26 -10.60
N ARG A 75 -4.61 23.41 -11.88
CA ARG A 75 -5.76 24.25 -12.29
C ARG A 75 -7.11 23.61 -12.00
N ARG A 76 -7.24 22.29 -12.20
CA ARG A 76 -8.50 21.56 -12.05
C ARG A 76 -8.88 21.27 -10.60
N VAL A 77 -7.90 20.94 -9.75
CA VAL A 77 -8.14 20.52 -8.36
C VAL A 77 -8.31 21.75 -7.49
N THR A 78 -9.55 22.24 -7.40
CA THR A 78 -9.88 23.43 -6.61
C THR A 78 -10.13 23.11 -5.15
N SER A 79 -10.58 21.90 -4.80
CA SER A 79 -11.04 21.52 -3.47
C SER A 79 -10.33 20.27 -2.94
N LYS A 80 -10.51 19.11 -3.58
CA LYS A 80 -9.86 17.87 -3.18
C LYS A 80 -10.02 16.81 -4.28
N ALA A 81 -8.90 16.20 -4.67
CA ALA A 81 -8.86 15.07 -5.60
C ALA A 81 -8.06 13.89 -5.02
N LEU A 82 -8.33 12.69 -5.54
CA LEU A 82 -7.59 11.47 -5.22
C LEU A 82 -6.98 10.87 -6.48
N VAL A 83 -5.69 10.59 -6.46
CA VAL A 83 -5.03 9.70 -7.44
C VAL A 83 -4.75 8.37 -6.78
N VAL A 84 -5.17 7.28 -7.41
CA VAL A 84 -4.95 5.92 -6.93
C VAL A 84 -3.96 5.22 -7.85
N LEU A 85 -2.87 4.70 -7.28
CA LEU A 85 -1.87 3.89 -7.97
C LEU A 85 -1.96 2.44 -7.46
N ASP A 86 -2.65 1.58 -8.20
CA ASP A 86 -2.80 0.16 -7.85
C ASP A 86 -1.66 -0.69 -8.44
N HIS A 87 -1.01 -1.54 -7.64
CA HIS A 87 0.11 -2.41 -8.02
C HIS A 87 1.42 -1.70 -8.41
N VAL A 88 1.78 -0.65 -7.67
CA VAL A 88 2.98 0.15 -7.94
C VAL A 88 4.29 -0.67 -7.86
N GLU A 89 4.31 -1.80 -7.15
CA GLU A 89 5.52 -2.61 -6.93
C GLU A 89 6.12 -3.12 -8.25
N LEU A 90 5.28 -3.34 -9.25
CA LEU A 90 5.70 -3.81 -10.57
C LEU A 90 6.45 -2.72 -11.35
N PHE A 91 6.16 -1.47 -11.02
CA PHE A 91 6.77 -0.30 -11.61
C PHE A 91 8.09 0.04 -10.91
N LEU A 92 8.11 -0.02 -9.57
CA LEU A 92 9.32 0.27 -8.79
C LEU A 92 10.47 -0.71 -9.00
N LEU A 93 10.20 -1.93 -9.43
CA LEU A 93 11.26 -2.91 -9.69
C LEU A 93 11.97 -2.68 -11.03
N LYS A 94 11.50 -1.74 -11.84
CA LYS A 94 12.10 -1.34 -13.10
C LYS A 94 12.92 -0.08 -12.90
N ASN A 95 13.77 0.26 -13.88
CA ASN A 95 14.67 1.42 -13.83
C ASN A 95 13.92 2.76 -13.60
N ASP A 96 12.64 2.84 -13.94
CA ASP A 96 11.80 4.05 -13.83
C ASP A 96 11.32 4.35 -12.39
N GLY A 97 11.68 3.53 -11.40
CA GLY A 97 11.21 3.73 -10.01
C GLY A 97 11.62 5.08 -9.41
N MET A 98 12.78 5.62 -9.79
CA MET A 98 13.24 6.95 -9.37
C MET A 98 12.47 8.07 -10.06
N ASP A 99 12.19 7.93 -11.35
CA ASP A 99 11.45 8.92 -12.14
C ASP A 99 10.00 9.03 -11.64
N LEU A 100 9.37 7.90 -11.32
CA LEU A 100 8.04 7.92 -10.69
C LEU A 100 8.08 8.65 -9.35
N LYS A 101 9.07 8.39 -8.50
CA LYS A 101 9.19 9.08 -7.20
C LYS A 101 9.38 10.59 -7.38
N SER A 102 10.22 11.00 -8.34
CA SER A 102 10.46 12.40 -8.69
C SER A 102 9.17 13.07 -9.17
N PHE A 103 8.48 12.45 -10.14
CA PHE A 103 7.21 12.94 -10.66
C PHE A 103 6.14 13.07 -9.56
N MET A 104 5.99 12.06 -8.71
CA MET A 104 5.01 12.10 -7.62
C MET A 104 5.36 13.16 -6.57
N GLY A 105 6.64 13.39 -6.28
CA GLY A 105 7.10 14.48 -5.41
C GLY A 105 6.77 15.86 -5.98
N GLN A 106 7.01 16.08 -7.28
CA GLN A 106 6.61 17.32 -7.97
C GLN A 106 5.10 17.50 -7.98
N LEU A 107 4.34 16.44 -8.24
CA LEU A 107 2.89 16.49 -8.27
C LEU A 107 2.31 16.84 -6.88
N LEU A 108 2.79 16.19 -5.82
CA LEU A 108 2.31 16.42 -4.45
C LEU A 108 2.71 17.80 -3.91
N SER A 109 3.90 18.30 -4.26
CA SER A 109 4.35 19.63 -3.84
C SER A 109 3.59 20.76 -4.54
N ARG A 110 3.21 20.58 -5.81
CA ARG A 110 2.56 21.63 -6.62
C ARG A 110 1.03 21.56 -6.61
N VAL A 111 0.44 20.43 -6.21
CA VAL A 111 -1.01 20.24 -6.14
C VAL A 111 -1.42 19.92 -4.70
N GLY A 112 -1.44 20.94 -3.83
CA GLY A 112 -1.59 20.75 -2.37
C GLY A 112 -2.90 20.08 -1.90
N ARG A 113 -3.97 20.15 -2.72
CA ARG A 113 -5.28 19.52 -2.47
C ARG A 113 -5.40 18.11 -3.04
N LEU A 114 -4.31 17.57 -3.62
CA LEU A 114 -4.25 16.20 -4.08
C LEU A 114 -3.95 15.25 -2.92
N ARG A 115 -4.59 14.09 -2.94
CA ARG A 115 -4.22 12.93 -2.13
C ARG A 115 -3.85 11.79 -3.04
N VAL A 116 -2.91 10.97 -2.61
CA VAL A 116 -2.45 9.80 -3.36
C VAL A 116 -2.64 8.57 -2.49
N LEU A 117 -3.35 7.58 -3.02
CA LEU A 117 -3.49 6.27 -2.42
C LEU A 117 -2.72 5.25 -3.25
N VAL A 118 -1.82 4.51 -2.62
CA VAL A 118 -0.96 3.55 -3.31
C VAL A 118 -1.20 2.16 -2.75
N THR A 119 -1.37 1.17 -3.62
CA THR A 119 -1.30 -0.24 -3.21
C THR A 119 0.02 -0.84 -3.67
N SER A 120 0.69 -1.52 -2.74
CA SER A 120 1.95 -2.22 -2.98
C SER A 120 1.92 -3.60 -2.35
N SER A 121 2.63 -4.55 -2.95
CA SER A 121 2.96 -5.86 -2.36
C SER A 121 4.28 -5.90 -1.61
N LYS A 122 5.06 -4.83 -1.73
CA LYS A 122 6.30 -4.62 -0.99
C LYS A 122 6.10 -3.49 0.01
N GLU A 123 7.12 -3.26 0.84
CA GLU A 123 7.11 -2.18 1.83
C GLU A 123 6.74 -0.81 1.24
N ALA A 124 6.28 0.06 2.14
CA ALA A 124 5.71 1.36 1.80
C ALA A 124 6.70 2.21 0.99
N ILE A 125 6.17 2.87 -0.03
CA ILE A 125 6.93 3.81 -0.85
C ILE A 125 6.80 5.18 -0.20
N ALA A 126 7.91 5.68 0.32
CA ALA A 126 7.99 7.08 0.68
C ALA A 126 8.21 7.92 -0.59
N PHE A 127 7.32 8.89 -0.83
CA PHE A 127 7.54 9.96 -1.78
C PHE A 127 8.12 11.16 -1.04
N ALA A 128 9.19 11.74 -1.57
CA ALA A 128 9.87 12.87 -0.93
C ALA A 128 8.90 14.03 -0.65
N GLY A 129 9.01 14.66 0.52
CA GLY A 129 8.19 15.81 0.89
C GLY A 129 6.74 15.50 1.25
N SER A 130 6.37 14.23 1.44
CA SER A 130 5.00 13.83 1.80
C SER A 130 4.94 13.06 3.13
N GLY A 131 3.94 13.38 3.96
CA GLY A 131 3.57 12.55 5.10
C GLY A 131 2.91 11.27 4.60
N SER A 132 3.62 10.15 4.65
CA SER A 132 3.10 8.85 4.21
C SER A 132 2.59 8.05 5.40
N PHE A 133 1.40 7.46 5.24
CA PHE A 133 0.83 6.51 6.19
C PHE A 133 0.71 5.16 5.48
N SER A 134 1.31 4.13 6.07
CA SER A 134 1.21 2.76 5.56
C SER A 134 0.22 1.98 6.41
N TYR A 135 -0.72 1.30 5.74
CA TYR A 135 -1.64 0.39 6.39
C TYR A 135 -1.38 -1.04 5.91
N PRO A 136 -0.66 -1.87 6.70
CA PRO A 136 -0.40 -3.25 6.32
C PRO A 136 -1.72 -4.05 6.35
N LEU A 137 -2.02 -4.71 5.25
CA LEU A 137 -3.17 -5.61 5.14
C LEU A 137 -2.71 -7.04 5.37
N GLY A 138 -3.13 -7.63 6.50
CA GLY A 138 -2.91 -9.03 6.82
C GLY A 138 -3.93 -9.97 6.15
N PRO A 139 -3.78 -11.29 6.35
CA PRO A 139 -4.82 -12.26 6.01
C PRO A 139 -6.08 -12.01 6.84
N LEU A 140 -7.22 -12.49 6.32
CA LEU A 140 -8.48 -12.49 7.04
C LEU A 140 -8.40 -13.42 8.27
N ASN A 141 -9.17 -13.09 9.30
CA ASN A 141 -9.38 -13.99 10.42
C ASN A 141 -10.24 -15.21 10.01
N LEU A 142 -10.37 -16.21 10.88
CA LEU A 142 -11.06 -17.46 10.58
C LEU A 142 -12.52 -17.20 10.19
N LYS A 143 -13.20 -16.38 10.98
CA LYS A 143 -14.59 -15.98 10.75
C LYS A 143 -14.81 -15.39 9.37
N GLU A 144 -14.03 -14.39 8.98
CA GLU A 144 -14.17 -13.73 7.68
C GLU A 144 -13.67 -14.62 6.53
N THR A 145 -12.72 -15.53 6.79
CA THR A 145 -12.27 -16.55 5.83
C THR A 145 -13.41 -17.52 5.48
N VAL A 146 -14.04 -18.13 6.50
CA VAL A 146 -15.16 -19.06 6.31
C VAL A 146 -16.37 -18.33 5.72
N ARG A 147 -16.63 -17.09 6.13
CA ARG A 147 -17.71 -16.27 5.58
C ARG A 147 -17.50 -15.94 4.10
N LEU A 148 -16.29 -15.59 3.70
CA LEU A 148 -15.97 -15.33 2.30
C LEU A 148 -16.06 -16.61 1.47
N PHE A 149 -15.44 -17.69 1.93
CA PHE A 149 -15.52 -19.00 1.28
C PHE A 149 -16.97 -19.43 1.09
N SER A 150 -17.77 -19.40 2.16
CA SER A 150 -19.14 -19.90 2.12
C SER A 150 -20.05 -19.11 1.17
N ARG A 151 -19.79 -17.81 1.00
CA ARG A 151 -20.51 -16.97 0.04
C ARG A 151 -20.13 -17.23 -1.41
N LEU A 152 -18.90 -17.65 -1.66
CA LEU A 152 -18.37 -17.85 -3.00
C LEU A 152 -18.49 -19.31 -3.48
N SER A 153 -18.58 -20.26 -2.55
CA SER A 153 -18.60 -21.68 -2.88
C SER A 153 -19.90 -22.07 -3.59
N PRO A 154 -19.83 -22.64 -4.82
CA PRO A 154 -21.00 -23.13 -5.53
C PRO A 154 -21.73 -24.28 -4.81
N GLN A 155 -21.05 -24.97 -3.90
CA GLN A 155 -21.59 -26.10 -3.16
C GLN A 155 -22.54 -25.67 -2.02
N LEU A 156 -22.59 -24.38 -1.68
CA LEU A 156 -23.38 -23.84 -0.57
C LEU A 156 -24.47 -22.91 -1.09
N LEU A 157 -25.47 -23.51 -1.73
CA LEU A 157 -26.52 -22.81 -2.47
C LEU A 157 -27.39 -21.95 -1.54
N THR A 158 -27.75 -22.47 -0.35
CA THR A 158 -28.70 -21.78 0.53
C THR A 158 -28.02 -20.98 1.64
N ALA A 159 -28.74 -19.96 2.14
CA ALA A 159 -28.29 -19.21 3.32
C ALA A 159 -28.19 -20.10 4.57
N HIS A 160 -29.01 -21.16 4.63
CA HIS A 160 -28.99 -22.13 5.70
C HIS A 160 -27.69 -22.95 5.70
N ASP A 161 -27.27 -23.47 4.53
CA ASP A 161 -26.03 -24.24 4.39
C ASP A 161 -24.81 -23.42 4.80
N ARG A 162 -24.76 -22.16 4.36
CA ARG A 162 -23.70 -21.22 4.72
C ARG A 162 -23.66 -20.97 6.23
N LYS A 163 -24.81 -20.80 6.87
CA LYS A 163 -24.93 -20.61 8.32
C LYS A 163 -24.52 -21.86 9.09
N ASN A 164 -24.90 -23.04 8.61
CA ASN A 164 -24.54 -24.31 9.23
C ASN A 164 -23.03 -24.55 9.14
N LEU A 165 -22.43 -24.37 7.96
CA LEU A 165 -20.98 -24.46 7.79
C LEU A 165 -20.26 -23.51 8.73
N TYR A 166 -20.70 -22.25 8.80
CA TYR A 166 -20.11 -21.27 9.70
C TYR A 166 -20.15 -21.71 11.17
N LYS A 167 -21.31 -22.20 11.64
CA LYS A 167 -21.47 -22.69 13.02
C LYS A 167 -20.57 -23.88 13.34
N VAL A 168 -20.33 -24.76 12.37
CA VAL A 168 -19.50 -25.95 12.55
C VAL A 168 -18.01 -25.57 12.55
N LEU A 169 -17.58 -24.70 11.64
CA LEU A 169 -16.16 -24.42 11.44
C LEU A 169 -15.60 -23.30 12.33
N VAL A 170 -16.43 -22.35 12.76
CA VAL A 170 -15.96 -21.16 13.49
C VAL A 170 -16.23 -21.31 14.98
N LYS A 171 -15.20 -21.71 15.73
CA LYS A 171 -15.22 -21.68 17.20
C LYS A 171 -15.01 -20.25 17.71
N GLU A 172 -15.75 -19.81 18.72
CA GLU A 172 -15.73 -18.42 19.20
C GLU A 172 -14.35 -17.96 19.69
N ASP A 173 -13.58 -18.85 20.31
CA ASP A 173 -12.23 -18.59 20.82
C ASP A 173 -11.17 -18.46 19.71
N GLN A 174 -11.45 -19.02 18.52
CA GLN A 174 -10.55 -18.98 17.35
C GLN A 174 -11.04 -18.00 16.26
N ALA A 175 -12.26 -17.48 16.38
CA ALA A 175 -12.95 -16.74 15.31
C ALA A 175 -12.19 -15.51 14.81
N GLU A 176 -11.58 -14.78 15.75
CA GLU A 176 -10.86 -13.52 15.47
C GLU A 176 -9.36 -13.73 15.21
N LEU A 177 -8.87 -14.97 15.30
CA LEU A 177 -7.49 -15.31 14.96
C LEU A 177 -7.31 -15.41 13.44
N ASN A 178 -6.11 -15.08 12.96
CA ASN A 178 -5.73 -15.22 11.56
C ASN A 178 -4.65 -16.30 11.41
N TYR A 179 -4.31 -16.66 10.16
CA TYR A 179 -3.34 -17.72 9.89
C TYR A 179 -1.95 -17.53 10.51
N CYS A 180 -1.57 -16.30 10.85
CA CYS A 180 -0.28 -15.97 11.47
C CYS A 180 -0.36 -15.87 13.01
N SER A 181 -1.53 -16.12 13.61
CA SER A 181 -1.70 -16.13 15.06
C SER A 181 -0.94 -17.30 15.70
N ARG A 182 -0.28 -17.06 16.85
CA ARG A 182 0.55 -18.06 17.54
C ARG A 182 -0.24 -19.15 18.27
N ASN A 183 -1.52 -18.92 18.52
CA ASN A 183 -2.38 -19.73 19.38
C ASN A 183 -3.49 -20.45 18.58
N LEU A 184 -3.21 -20.76 17.32
CA LEU A 184 -4.14 -21.54 16.49
C LEU A 184 -4.16 -22.99 16.96
N SER A 185 -5.35 -23.55 17.15
CA SER A 185 -5.50 -24.99 17.26
C SER A 185 -5.07 -25.68 15.95
N LEU A 186 -4.62 -26.94 16.05
CA LEU A 186 -4.25 -27.75 14.88
C LEU A 186 -5.36 -27.77 13.83
N LEU A 187 -6.60 -28.00 14.27
CA LEU A 187 -7.79 -27.98 13.42
C LEU A 187 -7.98 -26.63 12.70
N THR A 188 -7.85 -25.51 13.42
CA THR A 188 -8.02 -24.18 12.81
C THR A 188 -6.94 -23.89 11.76
N HIS A 189 -5.72 -24.36 12.02
CA HIS A 189 -4.62 -24.23 11.08
C HIS A 189 -4.87 -25.05 9.80
N GLU A 190 -5.35 -26.30 9.92
CA GLU A 190 -5.76 -27.13 8.78
C GLU A 190 -6.91 -26.49 7.99
N LEU A 191 -7.90 -25.91 8.68
CA LEU A 191 -8.98 -25.16 8.06
C LEU A 191 -8.46 -23.96 7.26
N PHE A 192 -7.54 -23.18 7.83
CA PHE A 192 -6.90 -22.12 7.07
C PHE A 192 -6.20 -22.66 5.83
N GLN A 193 -5.42 -23.73 5.94
CA GLN A 193 -4.75 -24.34 4.79
C GLN A 193 -5.70 -24.75 3.68
N ALA A 194 -6.79 -25.45 4.02
CA ALA A 194 -7.81 -25.84 3.07
C ALA A 194 -8.53 -24.64 2.42
N LEU A 195 -8.71 -23.55 3.17
CA LEU A 195 -9.45 -22.37 2.72
C LEU A 195 -8.55 -21.26 2.17
N GLY A 196 -7.25 -21.49 1.98
CA GLY A 196 -6.36 -20.50 1.33
C GLY A 196 -5.69 -19.50 2.29
N ASN A 197 -5.45 -19.91 3.53
CA ASN A 197 -4.68 -19.21 4.58
C ASN A 197 -5.18 -17.79 4.91
N GLY A 198 -6.47 -17.55 4.73
CA GLY A 198 -7.07 -16.22 4.96
C GLY A 198 -6.77 -15.20 3.86
N TYR A 199 -6.07 -15.56 2.78
CA TYR A 199 -5.80 -14.65 1.66
C TYR A 199 -6.97 -14.65 0.68
N PRO A 200 -7.66 -13.51 0.44
CA PRO A 200 -8.88 -13.48 -0.38
C PRO A 200 -8.76 -14.14 -1.76
N GLY A 201 -7.64 -13.93 -2.46
CA GLY A 201 -7.43 -14.55 -3.78
C GLY A 201 -7.36 -16.08 -3.73
N ARG A 202 -6.75 -16.63 -2.67
CA ARG A 202 -6.68 -18.09 -2.46
C ARG A 202 -8.00 -18.65 -1.94
N ILE A 203 -8.73 -17.89 -1.12
CA ILE A 203 -10.09 -18.26 -0.68
C ILE A 203 -11.03 -18.39 -1.88
N VAL A 204 -10.99 -17.42 -2.81
CA VAL A 204 -11.75 -17.49 -4.06
C VAL A 204 -11.39 -18.75 -4.83
N GLN A 205 -10.10 -19.02 -5.01
CA GLN A 205 -9.64 -20.23 -5.70
C GLN A 205 -10.15 -21.51 -5.01
N ALA A 206 -10.02 -21.62 -3.69
CA ALA A 206 -10.52 -22.76 -2.91
C ALA A 206 -12.03 -22.92 -3.06
N ALA A 207 -12.80 -21.82 -3.04
CA ALA A 207 -14.26 -21.85 -3.18
C ALA A 207 -14.74 -22.48 -4.50
N TYR A 208 -13.99 -22.28 -5.59
CA TYR A 208 -14.30 -22.86 -6.89
C TYR A 208 -13.66 -24.23 -7.16
N GLN A 209 -12.61 -24.59 -6.40
CA GLN A 209 -11.89 -25.85 -6.59
C GLN A 209 -12.37 -26.99 -5.69
N LEU A 210 -12.89 -26.67 -4.50
CA LEU A 210 -13.41 -27.69 -3.59
C LEU A 210 -14.77 -28.19 -4.09
N ASP A 211 -14.83 -29.50 -4.31
CA ASP A 211 -16.06 -30.21 -4.65
C ASP A 211 -16.95 -30.43 -3.42
N HIS A 212 -18.15 -30.97 -3.66
CA HIS A 212 -19.12 -31.24 -2.60
C HIS A 212 -18.54 -32.17 -1.52
N GLU A 213 -17.80 -33.21 -1.91
CA GLU A 213 -17.21 -34.16 -0.96
C GLU A 213 -16.14 -33.49 -0.07
N ALA A 214 -15.30 -32.63 -0.62
CA ALA A 214 -14.33 -31.87 0.16
C ALA A 214 -15.01 -30.91 1.14
N VAL A 215 -16.12 -30.27 0.76
CA VAL A 215 -16.90 -29.40 1.65
C VAL A 215 -17.56 -30.21 2.78
N GLU A 216 -18.10 -31.39 2.49
CA GLU A 216 -18.62 -32.29 3.54
C GLU A 216 -17.52 -32.80 4.46
N ARG A 217 -16.32 -33.09 3.93
CA ARG A 217 -15.15 -33.44 4.75
C ARG A 217 -14.78 -32.33 5.70
N LEU A 218 -14.80 -31.07 5.26
CA LEU A 218 -14.57 -29.91 6.14
C LEU A 218 -15.59 -29.86 7.28
N LYS A 219 -16.88 -30.09 7.00
CA LYS A 219 -17.94 -30.15 8.03
C LYS A 219 -17.73 -31.30 9.02
N SER A 220 -17.17 -32.41 8.55
CA SER A 220 -16.92 -33.60 9.36
C SER A 220 -15.62 -33.56 10.16
N LEU A 221 -14.80 -32.51 9.99
CA LEU A 221 -13.55 -32.39 10.73
C LEU A 221 -13.84 -32.46 12.24
N PRO A 222 -13.19 -33.37 12.97
CA PRO A 222 -13.56 -33.66 14.33
C PRO A 222 -13.31 -32.44 15.20
N LEU A 223 -14.39 -31.86 15.74
CA LEU A 223 -14.34 -30.85 16.80
C LEU A 223 -13.87 -31.52 18.09
N ARG A 224 -12.59 -31.92 18.20
CA ARG A 224 -12.09 -32.44 19.47
C ARG A 224 -12.07 -31.28 20.47
N LYS A 225 -12.65 -31.50 21.65
CA LYS A 225 -12.70 -30.50 22.74
C LYS A 225 -11.31 -30.14 23.27
N ASN A 226 -10.29 -30.96 22.99
CA ASN A 226 -8.91 -30.81 23.46
C ASN A 226 -7.92 -30.89 22.28
N ASP A 227 -8.12 -30.08 21.24
CA ASP A 227 -7.12 -29.97 20.18
C ASP A 227 -5.85 -29.32 20.73
N PRO A 228 -4.66 -29.93 20.55
CA PRO A 228 -3.42 -29.30 20.94
C PRO A 228 -3.25 -27.97 20.18
N ILE A 229 -2.84 -26.92 20.92
CA ILE A 229 -2.48 -25.63 20.33
C ILE A 229 -1.16 -25.83 19.59
N ILE A 230 -1.09 -25.39 18.32
CA ILE A 230 0.19 -25.33 17.62
C ILE A 230 0.94 -24.11 18.15
N GLU A 231 1.97 -24.33 18.97
CA GLU A 231 3.02 -23.33 19.15
C GLU A 231 3.86 -23.29 17.86
N GLN A 232 3.52 -22.41 16.92
CA GLN A 232 4.31 -22.32 15.69
C GLN A 232 5.76 -21.87 16.00
N TYR A 233 6.71 -22.69 15.56
CA TYR A 233 8.13 -22.37 15.44
C TYR A 233 8.34 -21.06 14.70
N SER A 234 8.79 -20.03 15.43
CA SER A 234 9.26 -18.75 14.88
C SER A 234 10.62 -18.90 14.20
N VAL A 235 10.76 -19.83 13.24
CA VAL A 235 12.01 -20.10 12.51
C VAL A 235 11.79 -20.06 11.01
N MET A 236 11.15 -19.03 10.45
CA MET A 236 11.31 -18.68 9.03
C MET A 236 11.23 -17.17 8.73
N ALA A 237 11.20 -16.30 9.74
CA ALA A 237 11.29 -14.85 9.56
C ALA A 237 12.69 -14.24 9.84
N SER A 238 13.67 -15.04 10.31
CA SER A 238 15.02 -14.54 10.68
C SER A 238 16.19 -15.09 9.86
N GLN A 239 15.96 -15.74 8.72
CA GLN A 239 17.06 -16.15 7.83
C GLN A 239 16.96 -15.47 6.47
N LYS A 240 17.29 -14.18 6.44
CA LYS A 240 17.89 -13.54 5.25
C LYS A 240 18.60 -12.21 5.56
N THR A 241 19.55 -12.24 6.50
CA THR A 241 20.72 -11.32 6.51
C THR A 241 21.85 -11.95 7.32
N THR A 242 22.49 -13.00 6.79
CA THR A 242 23.90 -13.27 7.10
C THR A 242 24.70 -12.76 5.92
N GLY A 243 25.02 -11.47 5.93
CA GLY A 243 26.12 -10.96 5.14
C GLY A 243 27.44 -11.56 5.64
N PRO A 244 28.47 -11.64 4.80
CA PRO A 244 29.78 -12.12 5.23
C PRO A 244 30.31 -11.24 6.38
N PRO A 245 31.04 -11.82 7.34
CA PRO A 245 31.55 -11.10 8.49
C PRO A 245 32.42 -9.92 8.03
N GLN A 246 32.07 -8.71 8.47
CA GLN A 246 32.94 -7.56 8.34
C GLN A 246 34.26 -7.85 9.08
N PRO A 247 35.42 -7.59 8.47
CA PRO A 247 36.69 -7.73 9.16
C PRO A 247 36.78 -6.72 10.31
N GLN A 248 37.14 -7.21 11.49
CA GLN A 248 37.44 -6.39 12.65
C GLN A 248 38.60 -5.43 12.31
N PRO A 249 38.51 -4.14 12.65
CA PRO A 249 39.62 -3.22 12.49
C PRO A 249 40.69 -3.55 13.55
N GLN A 250 41.88 -3.92 13.08
CA GLN A 250 43.08 -3.97 13.92
C GLN A 250 43.43 -2.56 14.42
N PRO A 251 43.94 -2.42 15.65
CA PRO A 251 44.42 -1.15 16.16
C PRO A 251 45.85 -0.93 15.65
N ASN A 252 46.13 0.17 14.96
CA ASN A 252 47.50 0.70 14.95
C ASN A 252 47.59 2.20 14.67
N HIS A 253 48.25 2.85 15.63
CA HIS A 253 49.08 4.04 15.59
C HIS A 253 49.17 4.91 14.32
N ARG A 254 48.78 6.19 14.46
CA ARG A 254 49.62 7.40 14.22
C ARG A 254 48.80 8.67 14.49
N ARG A 255 49.16 9.46 15.51
CA ARG A 255 49.80 10.80 15.40
C ARG A 255 49.09 11.73 14.40
N SER A 256 48.23 12.62 14.93
CA SER A 256 48.50 14.04 15.18
C SER A 256 48.50 14.89 13.90
N LEU A 257 47.47 15.73 13.74
CA LEU A 257 47.60 17.14 13.35
C LEU A 257 46.20 17.80 13.28
N VAL A 258 46.19 19.07 13.67
CA VAL A 258 45.12 20.07 13.50
C VAL A 258 44.04 20.10 14.58
N GLN A 259 44.45 20.63 15.72
CA GLN A 259 43.63 21.39 16.66
C GLN A 259 43.83 22.88 16.33
N THR A 260 42.80 23.62 15.89
CA THR A 260 42.65 25.08 16.12
C THR A 260 41.22 25.50 15.75
N ALA A 261 40.69 26.47 16.50
CA ALA A 261 39.48 27.28 16.24
C ALA A 261 38.18 26.87 16.94
N LEU A 262 38.23 26.83 18.27
CA LEU A 262 37.13 27.29 19.13
C LEU A 262 37.74 28.09 20.27
N GLN A 263 37.56 29.41 20.25
CA GLN A 263 37.40 30.33 21.39
C GLN A 263 37.87 31.74 21.00
N SER A 264 36.90 32.64 20.86
CA SER A 264 36.88 33.96 21.50
C SER A 264 35.84 34.81 20.76
N ASN A 265 34.80 35.20 21.48
CA ASN A 265 34.22 36.54 21.33
C ASN A 265 33.24 36.79 22.46
N ALA A 266 33.80 37.29 23.56
CA ALA A 266 33.07 38.07 24.54
C ALA A 266 33.80 39.41 24.72
N ARG A 267 33.01 40.49 24.61
CA ARG A 267 33.23 41.87 25.08
C ARG A 267 34.01 42.85 24.19
N ARG A 268 33.28 43.81 23.62
CA ARG A 268 33.29 45.27 23.91
C ARG A 268 32.32 45.96 22.95
N ASN A 269 31.14 46.42 23.40
CA ASN A 269 30.85 47.80 23.82
C ASN A 269 31.61 48.88 23.02
N THR A 270 30.92 49.57 22.10
CA THR A 270 30.60 51.02 22.16
C THR A 270 29.69 51.45 21.00
N ARG A 271 28.65 52.21 21.34
CA ARG A 271 27.83 53.08 20.45
C ARG A 271 28.69 54.25 19.91
N PRO A 272 28.34 54.86 18.76
CA PRO A 272 27.51 56.08 18.83
C PRO A 272 26.36 56.15 17.81
N GLN A 273 25.43 57.06 18.12
CA GLN A 273 24.22 57.43 17.39
C GLN A 273 24.48 58.35 16.18
N GLN A 274 23.39 58.60 15.44
CA GLN A 274 23.08 59.68 14.48
C GLN A 274 23.18 59.25 13.01
N GLN A 275 22.27 59.60 12.11
CA GLN A 275 21.07 60.43 12.17
C GLN A 275 20.20 60.09 10.94
N GLN A 276 18.88 60.15 11.12
CA GLN A 276 17.92 60.29 10.03
C GLN A 276 18.05 61.68 9.40
N GLN A 277 17.97 61.76 8.08
CA GLN A 277 17.30 62.85 7.37
C GLN A 277 17.04 62.44 5.90
N THR A 278 15.77 62.24 5.58
CA THR A 278 15.16 62.44 4.26
C THR A 278 14.79 63.93 4.11
N PRO A 279 14.62 64.46 2.90
CA PRO A 279 13.52 64.13 1.99
C PRO A 279 13.90 63.23 0.80
#